data_AF-A0A5N8YXE9-F1
#
_entry.id   AF-A0A5N8YXE9-F1
#
_cell.length_a   1.000
_cell.length_b   1.000
_cell.length_c   1.000
_cell.angle_alpha   90.00
_cell.angle_beta   90.00
_cell.angle_gamma   90.00
#
_symmetry.space_group_name_H-M   'P 1'
#
loop_
_entity.id
_entity.type
_entity.pdbx_description
1 polymer ?
#
loop_
_entity_poly.entity_id
_entity_poly.type
_entity_poly.pdbx_seq_one_letter_code
_entity_poly.pdbx_strand_id
1 'polypeptide(L)'
;PVIILAGLVDGSKTSVQVSWGIFGLVSLFIFLFAIGALTLLAINPRFVQLFEKLSNRLPGRLPLKINELLSLFIDGLSILKDPKRHFGLFSRSLPVWLLEGAMYLIIALSFDLQEFFEPALLLVPVVLLVTAVSNLATSIPSSPGSIGTFEFPAVAALTLVGVGAGVAGAFAVMLHVYLLLPVTILGLIVLWRGHYSLGTLTRQCDKHQTGKPIASDTVTMKEGK
;
A
#
# COMPACT_ATOMS: atom_id res chain seq x y z
N PRO A 1 14.01 -2.72 -21.04
CA PRO A 1 13.42 -4.07 -21.28
C PRO A 1 14.27 -4.97 -22.19
N VAL A 2 14.75 -4.48 -23.34
CA VAL A 2 15.49 -5.29 -24.34
C VAL A 2 16.95 -5.59 -23.93
N ILE A 3 17.59 -4.70 -23.17
CA ILE A 3 18.99 -4.89 -22.72
C ILE A 3 19.12 -6.01 -21.67
N ILE A 4 18.06 -6.31 -20.92
CA ILE A 4 18.03 -7.38 -19.92
C ILE A 4 17.94 -8.77 -20.58
N LEU A 5 17.28 -8.86 -21.75
CA LEU A 5 17.16 -10.10 -22.51
C LEU A 5 18.47 -10.51 -23.21
N ALA A 6 19.30 -9.54 -23.60
CA ALA A 6 20.58 -9.82 -24.25
C ALA A 6 21.65 -10.42 -23.29
N GLY A 7 21.53 -10.15 -21.99
CA GLY A 7 22.46 -10.68 -20.97
C GLY A 7 22.17 -12.12 -20.55
N LEU A 8 21.03 -12.70 -20.97
CA LEU A 8 20.60 -14.04 -20.55
C LEU A 8 21.18 -15.18 -21.39
N VAL A 9 21.98 -14.86 -22.42
CA VAL A 9 22.56 -15.84 -23.37
C VAL A 9 24.00 -16.24 -23.00
N ASP A 10 24.70 -15.50 -22.14
CA ASP A 10 26.06 -15.86 -21.72
C ASP A 10 26.06 -16.67 -20.42
N GLY A 11 26.17 -17.99 -20.59
CA GLY A 11 26.24 -19.01 -19.55
C GLY A 11 27.53 -18.96 -18.71
N SER A 12 27.72 -17.90 -17.92
CA SER A 12 28.66 -17.89 -16.81
C SER A 12 27.90 -17.86 -15.50
N LYS A 13 28.09 -18.90 -14.66
CA LYS A 13 27.41 -19.05 -13.36
C LYS A 13 27.76 -17.92 -12.35
N THR A 14 28.60 -16.98 -12.73
CA THR A 14 29.02 -15.79 -11.96
C THR A 14 28.30 -14.50 -12.37
N SER A 15 27.64 -14.43 -13.54
CA SER A 15 26.95 -13.21 -13.99
C SER A 15 25.54 -13.04 -13.40
N VAL A 16 24.88 -14.13 -13.00
CA VAL A 16 23.48 -14.13 -12.54
C VAL A 16 23.33 -13.64 -11.10
N GLN A 17 24.31 -13.86 -10.21
CA GLN A 17 24.24 -13.41 -8.81
C GLN A 17 24.40 -11.89 -8.66
N VAL A 18 25.08 -11.24 -9.59
CA VAL A 18 25.29 -9.78 -9.58
C VAL A 18 24.01 -9.03 -9.96
N SER A 19 23.07 -9.68 -10.67
CA SER A 19 21.85 -9.05 -11.21
C SER A 19 20.82 -8.67 -10.13
N TRP A 20 20.55 -9.57 -9.16
CA TRP A 20 19.55 -9.33 -8.11
C TRP A 20 19.98 -8.30 -7.07
N GLY A 21 21.28 -8.27 -6.74
CA GLY A 21 21.85 -7.27 -5.83
C GLY A 21 21.74 -5.86 -6.41
N ILE A 22 22.02 -5.71 -7.71
CA ILE A 22 21.85 -4.44 -8.43
C ILE A 22 20.37 -4.05 -8.48
N PHE A 23 19.47 -4.99 -8.78
CA PHE A 23 18.03 -4.72 -8.81
C PHE A 23 17.50 -4.24 -7.45
N GLY A 24 17.93 -4.89 -6.37
CA GLY A 24 17.60 -4.49 -5.00
C GLY A 24 18.13 -3.09 -4.66
N LEU A 25 19.38 -2.80 -5.00
CA LEU A 25 19.98 -1.48 -4.79
C LEU A 25 19.29 -0.38 -5.60
N VAL A 26 18.98 -0.62 -6.87
CA VAL A 26 18.26 0.32 -7.73
C VAL A 26 16.85 0.57 -7.19
N SER A 27 16.14 -0.47 -6.79
CA SER A 27 14.79 -0.35 -6.21
C SER A 27 14.82 0.43 -4.89
N LEU A 28 15.79 0.15 -4.01
CA LEU A 28 16.00 0.89 -2.77
C LEU A 28 16.34 2.36 -3.05
N PHE A 29 17.22 2.64 -4.02
CA PHE A 29 17.57 3.99 -4.42
C PHE A 29 16.35 4.75 -4.94
N ILE A 30 15.55 4.15 -5.83
CA ILE A 30 14.31 4.76 -6.35
C ILE A 30 13.34 5.03 -5.20
N PHE A 31 13.16 4.09 -4.27
CA PHE A 31 12.27 4.25 -3.13
C PHE A 31 12.72 5.38 -2.20
N LEU A 32 14.00 5.40 -1.81
CA LEU A 32 14.56 6.45 -0.96
C LEU A 32 14.54 7.82 -1.66
N PHE A 33 14.84 7.86 -2.96
CA PHE A 33 14.73 9.08 -3.76
C PHE A 33 13.29 9.58 -3.84
N ALA A 34 12.32 8.70 -4.08
CA ALA A 34 10.90 9.06 -4.12
C ALA A 34 10.41 9.60 -2.77
N ILE A 35 10.74 8.92 -1.65
CA ILE A 35 10.40 9.40 -0.31
C ILE A 35 11.08 10.74 -0.01
N GLY A 36 12.37 10.87 -0.33
CA GLY A 36 13.12 12.12 -0.14
C GLY A 36 12.53 13.26 -0.94
N ALA A 37 12.23 13.03 -2.22
CA ALA A 37 11.58 14.00 -3.10
C ALA A 37 10.20 14.40 -2.58
N LEU A 38 9.35 13.45 -2.18
CA LEU A 38 8.03 13.71 -1.59
C LEU A 38 8.12 14.50 -0.28
N THR A 39 9.07 14.16 0.58
CA THR A 39 9.28 14.87 1.86
C THR A 39 9.77 16.30 1.62
N LEU A 40 10.71 16.49 0.68
CA LEU A 40 11.16 17.83 0.27
C LEU A 40 10.00 18.64 -0.34
N LEU A 41 9.14 18.00 -1.11
CA LEU A 41 7.93 18.59 -1.67
C LEU A 41 6.96 19.05 -0.59
N ALA A 42 6.74 18.21 0.42
CA ALA A 42 5.86 18.45 1.57
C ALA A 42 6.32 19.63 2.44
N ILE A 43 7.63 19.82 2.52
CA ILE A 43 8.24 20.82 3.39
C ILE A 43 8.42 22.15 2.66
N ASN A 44 8.56 22.14 1.33
CA ASN A 44 8.87 23.35 0.56
C ASN A 44 7.60 24.15 0.18
N PRO A 45 7.33 25.29 0.84
CA PRO A 45 6.13 26.09 0.56
C PRO A 45 6.11 26.68 -0.86
N ARG A 46 7.28 26.80 -1.51
CA ARG A 46 7.37 27.33 -2.89
C ARG A 46 6.75 26.39 -3.91
N PHE A 47 6.87 25.08 -3.70
CA PHE A 47 6.28 24.11 -4.63
C PHE A 47 4.75 24.17 -4.57
N VAL A 48 4.21 24.24 -3.36
CA VAL A 48 2.77 24.41 -3.13
C VAL A 48 2.24 25.66 -3.83
N GLN A 49 2.90 26.80 -3.62
CA GLN A 49 2.52 28.07 -4.25
C GLN A 49 2.63 28.04 -5.79
N LEU A 50 3.65 27.38 -6.33
CA LEU A 50 3.80 27.22 -7.78
C LEU A 50 2.68 26.35 -8.37
N PHE A 51 2.35 25.25 -7.68
CA PHE A 51 1.30 24.34 -8.11
C PHE A 51 -0.08 24.98 -8.02
N GLU A 52 -0.39 25.73 -6.95
CA GLU A 52 -1.60 26.55 -6.84
C GLU A 52 -1.68 27.59 -7.97
N LYS A 53 -0.58 28.28 -8.27
CA LYS A 53 -0.53 29.27 -9.37
C LYS A 53 -0.76 28.64 -10.74
N LEU A 54 -0.29 27.42 -10.95
CA LEU A 54 -0.51 26.66 -12.18
C LEU A 54 -1.95 26.11 -12.26
N SER A 55 -2.46 25.58 -11.14
CA SER A 55 -3.84 25.13 -10.95
C SER A 55 -4.85 26.24 -11.24
N ASN A 56 -4.60 27.45 -10.73
CA ASN A 56 -5.46 28.63 -10.93
C ASN A 56 -5.47 29.17 -12.36
N ARG A 57 -4.64 28.61 -13.27
CA ARG A 57 -4.71 28.91 -14.72
C ARG A 57 -5.74 28.05 -15.45
N LEU A 58 -6.28 27.01 -14.82
CA LEU A 58 -7.28 26.14 -15.44
C LEU A 58 -8.68 26.79 -15.39
N PRO A 59 -9.46 26.74 -16.49
CA PRO A 59 -10.81 27.31 -16.53
C PRO A 59 -11.81 26.46 -15.73
N GLY A 60 -12.80 27.12 -15.12
CA GLY A 60 -13.96 26.48 -14.47
C GLY A 60 -13.78 26.19 -12.98
N ARG A 61 -14.40 25.10 -12.49
CA ARG A 61 -14.38 24.69 -11.06
C ARG A 61 -13.21 23.80 -10.67
N LEU A 62 -12.34 23.44 -11.64
CA LEU A 62 -11.19 22.57 -11.43
C LEU A 62 -10.19 23.12 -10.40
N PRO A 63 -9.85 24.42 -10.36
CA PRO A 63 -8.85 24.94 -9.41
C PRO A 63 -9.23 24.70 -7.95
N LEU A 64 -10.51 24.86 -7.61
CA LEU A 64 -11.01 24.64 -6.24
C LEU A 64 -10.79 23.18 -5.81
N LYS A 65 -11.18 22.22 -6.66
CA LYS A 65 -11.08 20.79 -6.36
C LYS A 65 -9.63 20.30 -6.33
N ILE A 66 -8.78 20.84 -7.21
CA ILE A 66 -7.35 20.51 -7.25
C ILE A 66 -6.63 21.07 -6.04
N ASN A 67 -6.89 22.32 -5.66
CA ASN A 67 -6.24 22.94 -4.51
C ASN A 67 -6.68 22.28 -3.20
N GLU A 68 -7.96 21.88 -3.07
CA GLU A 68 -8.45 21.11 -1.92
C GLU A 68 -7.77 19.73 -1.82
N LEU A 69 -7.65 19.01 -2.95
CA LEU A 69 -6.95 17.73 -2.98
C LEU A 69 -5.45 17.89 -2.67
N LEU A 70 -4.84 18.97 -3.15
CA LEU A 70 -3.44 19.29 -2.90
C LEU A 70 -3.20 19.63 -1.41
N SER A 71 -4.07 20.42 -0.79
CA SER A 71 -3.96 20.73 0.64
C SER A 71 -4.09 19.47 1.49
N LEU A 72 -5.08 18.62 1.20
CA LEU A 72 -5.25 17.33 1.87
C LEU A 72 -4.02 16.41 1.68
N PHE A 73 -3.44 16.39 0.47
CA PHE A 73 -2.24 15.62 0.18
C PHE A 73 -1.03 16.14 0.97
N ILE A 74 -0.78 17.45 0.99
CA ILE A 74 0.32 18.07 1.74
C ILE A 74 0.14 17.89 3.24
N ASP A 75 -1.09 18.02 3.75
CA ASP A 75 -1.40 17.77 5.15
C ASP A 75 -1.12 16.31 5.52
N GLY A 76 -1.46 15.35 4.66
CA GLY A 76 -1.07 13.94 4.84
C GLY A 76 0.45 13.73 4.81
N LEU A 77 1.14 14.42 3.90
CA LEU A 77 2.60 14.41 3.79
C LEU A 77 3.29 15.12 4.96
N SER A 78 2.59 16.01 5.67
CA SER A 78 3.10 16.68 6.86
C SER A 78 3.37 15.72 8.01
N ILE A 79 2.70 14.56 8.01
CA ILE A 79 2.96 13.48 8.96
C ILE A 79 4.44 13.11 8.88
N LEU A 80 5.04 13.03 7.68
CA LEU A 80 6.45 12.68 7.40
C LEU A 80 7.51 13.60 8.07
N LYS A 81 7.09 14.71 8.68
CA LYS A 81 8.00 15.71 9.26
C LYS A 81 8.61 15.29 10.60
N ASP A 82 8.04 14.32 11.32
CA ASP A 82 8.54 13.86 12.63
C ASP A 82 9.15 12.44 12.54
N PRO A 83 10.43 12.30 12.15
CA PRO A 83 11.09 11.00 11.95
C PRO A 83 11.07 10.12 13.20
N LYS A 84 11.06 10.71 14.42
CA LYS A 84 11.03 9.94 15.66
C LYS A 84 9.68 9.27 15.88
N ARG A 85 8.58 9.98 15.59
CA ARG A 85 7.23 9.38 15.63
C ARG A 85 7.07 8.29 14.58
N HIS A 86 7.63 8.47 13.38
CA HIS A 86 7.60 7.43 12.35
C HIS A 86 8.35 6.19 12.75
N PHE A 87 9.55 6.33 13.31
CA PHE A 87 10.32 5.17 13.74
C PHE A 87 9.57 4.37 14.81
N GLY A 88 8.90 5.06 15.75
CA GLY A 88 8.05 4.42 16.75
C GLY A 88 6.79 3.75 16.16
N LEU A 89 6.24 4.25 15.06
CA LEU A 89 5.11 3.62 14.38
C LEU A 89 5.58 2.41 13.56
N PHE A 90 6.67 2.57 12.82
CA PHE A 90 7.31 1.54 12.02
C PHE A 90 7.74 0.34 12.86
N SER A 91 8.38 0.57 14.00
CA SER A 91 8.79 -0.52 14.90
C SER A 91 7.62 -1.32 15.46
N ARG A 92 6.47 -0.68 15.67
CA ARG A 92 5.23 -1.36 16.12
C ARG A 92 4.52 -2.09 14.98
N SER A 93 4.66 -1.63 13.73
CA SER A 93 4.09 -2.30 12.56
C SER A 93 4.97 -3.43 12.03
N LEU A 94 6.29 -3.40 12.28
CA LEU A 94 7.23 -4.42 11.83
C LEU A 94 6.78 -5.85 12.17
N PRO A 95 6.34 -6.18 13.41
CA PRO A 95 5.83 -7.52 13.72
C PRO A 95 4.64 -7.93 12.85
N VAL A 96 3.74 -7.00 12.56
CA VAL A 96 2.56 -7.28 11.70
C VAL A 96 3.01 -7.63 10.29
N TRP A 97 3.93 -6.84 9.71
CA TRP A 97 4.51 -7.11 8.39
C TRP A 97 5.29 -8.42 8.34
N LEU A 98 6.04 -8.74 9.40
CA LEU A 98 6.78 -10.00 9.48
C LEU A 98 5.84 -11.20 9.56
N LEU A 99 4.77 -11.12 10.36
CA LEU A 99 3.75 -12.17 10.45
C LEU A 99 3.00 -12.34 9.13
N GLU A 100 2.67 -11.23 8.47
CA GLU A 100 2.03 -11.25 7.15
C GLU A 100 2.96 -11.87 6.10
N GLY A 101 4.20 -11.39 5.98
CA GLY A 101 5.19 -11.96 5.06
C GLY A 101 5.49 -13.43 5.34
N ALA A 102 5.56 -13.82 6.62
CA ALA A 102 5.70 -15.22 7.01
C ALA A 102 4.51 -16.07 6.58
N MET A 103 3.28 -15.58 6.74
CA MET A 103 2.08 -16.25 6.25
C MET A 103 2.15 -16.44 4.73
N TYR A 104 2.53 -15.40 3.98
CA TYR A 104 2.66 -15.52 2.52
C TYR A 104 3.73 -16.55 2.14
N LEU A 105 4.86 -16.57 2.85
CA LEU A 105 5.93 -17.51 2.61
C LEU A 105 5.48 -18.96 2.88
N ILE A 106 4.78 -19.21 3.99
CA ILE A 106 4.25 -20.55 4.31
C ILE A 106 3.28 -21.03 3.23
N ILE A 107 2.40 -20.14 2.76
CA ILE A 107 1.47 -20.47 1.68
C ILE A 107 2.26 -20.70 0.38
N ALA A 108 3.29 -19.91 0.10
CA ALA A 108 4.11 -20.07 -1.11
C ALA A 108 4.85 -21.41 -1.13
N LEU A 109 5.37 -21.83 0.02
CA LEU A 109 6.00 -23.14 0.21
C LEU A 109 5.00 -24.29 0.03
N SER A 110 3.73 -24.08 0.38
CA SER A 110 2.67 -25.08 0.18
C SER A 110 2.26 -25.26 -1.29
N PHE A 111 2.65 -24.31 -2.15
CA PHE A 111 2.46 -24.35 -3.61
C PHE A 111 3.75 -24.73 -4.35
N ASP A 112 4.78 -25.14 -3.61
CA ASP A 112 6.11 -25.49 -4.13
C ASP A 112 6.75 -24.36 -4.97
N LEU A 113 6.43 -23.09 -4.65
CA LEU A 113 6.96 -21.95 -5.40
C LEU A 113 8.49 -21.83 -5.31
N GLN A 114 9.12 -22.43 -4.30
CA GLN A 114 10.57 -22.49 -4.18
C GLN A 114 11.25 -23.20 -5.36
N GLU A 115 10.57 -24.14 -6.01
CA GLU A 115 11.14 -24.92 -7.13
C GLU A 115 11.29 -24.10 -8.42
N PHE A 116 10.61 -22.95 -8.51
CA PHE A 116 10.73 -22.02 -9.63
C PHE A 116 11.98 -21.15 -9.55
N PHE A 117 12.71 -21.18 -8.43
CA PHE A 117 13.83 -20.28 -8.20
C PHE A 117 15.10 -21.02 -7.78
N GLU A 118 16.21 -20.69 -8.44
CA GLU A 118 17.54 -21.22 -8.11
C GLU A 118 18.50 -20.06 -7.79
N PRO A 119 18.94 -19.87 -6.53
CA PRO A 119 18.63 -20.70 -5.35
C PRO A 119 17.21 -20.48 -4.81
N ALA A 120 16.65 -21.49 -4.15
CA ALA A 120 15.33 -21.43 -3.51
C ALA A 120 15.12 -20.22 -2.56
N LEU A 121 16.21 -19.68 -2.00
CA LEU A 121 16.17 -18.49 -1.15
C LEU A 121 15.64 -17.22 -1.88
N LEU A 122 15.70 -17.19 -3.22
CA LEU A 122 15.11 -16.11 -4.02
C LEU A 122 13.58 -16.02 -3.89
N LEU A 123 12.91 -17.06 -3.36
CA LEU A 123 11.49 -16.99 -3.03
C LEU A 123 11.18 -15.87 -2.02
N VAL A 124 12.07 -15.60 -1.06
CA VAL A 124 11.84 -14.60 0.00
C VAL A 124 11.61 -13.20 -0.57
N PRO A 125 12.52 -12.60 -1.38
CA PRO A 125 12.29 -11.29 -1.97
C PRO A 125 11.11 -11.28 -2.95
N VAL A 126 10.81 -12.39 -3.64
CA VAL A 126 9.62 -12.51 -4.51
C VAL A 126 8.34 -12.43 -3.69
N VAL A 127 8.25 -13.16 -2.58
CA VAL A 127 7.09 -13.12 -1.68
C VAL A 127 6.92 -11.72 -1.09
N LEU A 128 8.02 -11.08 -0.64
CA LEU A 128 7.97 -9.71 -0.15
C LEU A 128 7.50 -8.71 -1.22
N LEU A 129 7.92 -8.92 -2.47
CA LEU A 129 7.43 -8.13 -3.60
C LEU A 129 5.91 -8.31 -3.77
N VAL A 130 5.42 -9.56 -3.77
CA VAL A 130 3.99 -9.87 -3.85
C VAL A 130 3.21 -9.21 -2.71
N THR A 131 3.69 -9.31 -1.47
CA THR A 131 3.07 -8.64 -0.32
C THR A 131 3.01 -7.13 -0.53
N ALA A 132 4.11 -6.50 -0.96
CA ALA A 132 4.18 -5.06 -1.15
C ALA A 132 3.24 -4.56 -2.27
N VAL A 133 3.26 -5.20 -3.45
CA VAL A 133 2.43 -4.75 -4.59
C VAL A 133 0.95 -4.97 -4.33
N SER A 134 0.59 -6.05 -3.65
CA SER A 134 -0.81 -6.37 -3.33
C SER A 134 -1.36 -5.37 -2.31
N ASN A 135 -0.63 -5.12 -1.22
CA ASN A 135 -1.05 -4.16 -0.19
C ASN A 135 -1.04 -2.71 -0.69
N LEU A 136 -0.15 -2.37 -1.61
CA LEU A 136 -0.18 -1.06 -2.26
C LEU A 136 -1.42 -0.90 -3.16
N ALA A 137 -1.78 -1.94 -3.91
CA ALA A 137 -2.96 -1.90 -4.78
C ALA A 137 -4.27 -1.85 -4.00
N THR A 138 -4.38 -2.51 -2.85
CA THR A 138 -5.57 -2.43 -1.98
C THR A 138 -5.73 -1.07 -1.29
N SER A 139 -4.69 -0.24 -1.26
CA SER A 139 -4.80 1.15 -0.79
C SER A 139 -5.63 2.03 -1.74
N ILE A 140 -5.85 1.58 -2.98
CA ILE A 140 -6.76 2.23 -3.91
C ILE A 140 -8.19 1.90 -3.48
N PRO A 141 -9.05 2.91 -3.20
CA PRO A 141 -10.43 2.66 -2.79
C PRO A 141 -11.14 1.82 -3.87
N SER A 142 -11.56 0.62 -3.48
CA SER A 142 -12.03 -0.40 -4.41
C SER A 142 -13.22 -1.20 -3.84
N SER A 143 -13.55 -2.32 -4.47
CA SER A 143 -14.66 -3.20 -4.09
C SER A 143 -14.54 -3.67 -2.63
N PRO A 144 -15.67 -3.98 -1.95
CA PRO A 144 -15.62 -4.55 -0.61
C PRO A 144 -14.74 -5.80 -0.58
N GLY A 145 -13.78 -5.84 0.35
CA GLY A 145 -12.83 -6.93 0.46
C GLY A 145 -11.75 -6.97 -0.62
N SER A 146 -11.55 -5.90 -1.40
CA SER A 146 -10.44 -5.76 -2.36
C SER A 146 -10.35 -6.87 -3.42
N ILE A 147 -11.48 -7.47 -3.78
CA ILE A 147 -11.53 -8.53 -4.79
C ILE A 147 -11.13 -7.96 -6.14
N GLY A 148 -10.12 -8.56 -6.75
CA GLY A 148 -9.50 -8.17 -8.02
C GLY A 148 -8.31 -7.23 -7.83
N THR A 149 -8.39 -6.26 -6.91
CA THR A 149 -7.29 -5.32 -6.65
C THR A 149 -6.13 -5.96 -5.89
N PHE A 150 -6.40 -7.02 -5.13
CA PHE A 150 -5.37 -7.85 -4.51
C PHE A 150 -4.74 -8.85 -5.50
N GLU A 151 -5.57 -9.60 -6.23
CA GLU A 151 -5.11 -10.73 -7.04
C GLU A 151 -4.35 -10.30 -8.29
N PHE A 152 -4.81 -9.25 -8.97
CA PHE A 152 -4.18 -8.78 -10.20
C PHE A 152 -2.68 -8.48 -10.05
N PRO A 153 -2.24 -7.63 -9.09
CA PRO A 153 -0.82 -7.35 -8.90
C PRO A 153 -0.05 -8.56 -8.35
N ALA A 154 -0.67 -9.41 -7.52
CA ALA A 154 -0.02 -10.62 -7.01
C ALA A 154 0.32 -11.60 -8.15
N VAL A 155 -0.65 -11.86 -9.03
CA VAL A 155 -0.46 -12.70 -10.22
C VAL A 155 0.56 -12.07 -11.17
N ALA A 156 0.48 -10.75 -11.40
CA ALA A 156 1.43 -10.05 -12.25
C ALA A 156 2.87 -10.18 -11.71
N ALA A 157 3.09 -9.98 -10.40
CA ALA A 157 4.42 -10.10 -9.79
C ALA A 157 5.01 -11.50 -9.94
N LEU A 158 4.21 -12.56 -9.74
CA LEU A 158 4.66 -13.95 -9.87
C LEU A 158 4.91 -14.36 -11.33
N THR A 159 4.03 -13.95 -12.24
CA THR A 159 4.20 -14.25 -13.67
C THR A 159 5.39 -13.54 -14.28
N LEU A 160 5.71 -12.32 -13.82
CA LEU A 160 6.91 -11.59 -14.22
C LEU A 160 8.22 -12.29 -13.84
N VAL A 161 8.20 -13.10 -12.78
CA VAL A 161 9.37 -13.88 -12.33
C VAL A 161 9.33 -15.34 -12.80
N GLY A 162 8.43 -15.68 -13.74
CA GLY A 162 8.41 -16.98 -14.43
C GLY A 162 7.46 -18.03 -13.84
N VAL A 163 6.66 -17.70 -12.82
CA VAL A 163 5.63 -18.62 -12.30
C VAL A 163 4.45 -18.70 -13.27
N GLY A 164 3.98 -19.91 -13.57
CA GLY A 164 2.83 -20.10 -14.47
C GLY A 164 1.56 -19.42 -13.95
N ALA A 165 0.81 -18.76 -14.84
CA ALA A 165 -0.37 -17.96 -14.48
C ALA A 165 -1.43 -18.74 -13.70
N GLY A 166 -1.60 -20.05 -13.97
CA GLY A 166 -2.51 -20.91 -13.21
C GLY A 166 -2.11 -21.08 -11.75
N VAL A 167 -0.81 -21.35 -11.50
CA VAL A 167 -0.27 -21.48 -10.13
C VAL A 167 -0.29 -20.13 -9.42
N ALA A 168 0.14 -19.06 -10.10
CA ALA A 168 0.12 -17.71 -9.56
C ALA A 168 -1.29 -17.26 -9.17
N GLY A 169 -2.30 -17.56 -10.01
CA GLY A 169 -3.71 -17.27 -9.72
C GLY A 169 -4.25 -18.05 -8.53
N ALA A 170 -4.00 -19.36 -8.49
CA ALA A 170 -4.43 -20.20 -7.36
C ALA A 170 -3.79 -19.75 -6.04
N PHE A 171 -2.49 -19.44 -6.06
CA PHE A 171 -1.78 -18.89 -4.92
C PHE A 171 -2.36 -17.53 -4.47
N ALA A 172 -2.58 -16.59 -5.39
CA ALA A 172 -3.12 -15.27 -5.08
C ALA A 172 -4.52 -15.33 -4.45
N VAL A 173 -5.41 -16.17 -5.00
CA VAL A 173 -6.75 -16.39 -4.43
C VAL A 173 -6.64 -17.01 -3.03
N MET A 174 -5.79 -18.02 -2.86
CA MET A 174 -5.63 -18.68 -1.56
C MET A 174 -5.09 -17.72 -0.50
N LEU A 175 -4.06 -16.93 -0.84
CA LEU A 175 -3.57 -15.85 0.02
C LEU A 175 -4.69 -14.91 0.46
N HIS A 176 -5.52 -14.46 -0.49
CA HIS A 176 -6.56 -13.49 -0.19
C HIS A 176 -7.64 -14.07 0.74
N VAL A 177 -7.98 -15.34 0.54
CA VAL A 177 -8.87 -16.08 1.46
C VAL A 177 -8.28 -16.15 2.86
N TYR A 178 -6.99 -16.45 3.01
CA TYR A 178 -6.33 -16.49 4.32
C TYR A 178 -6.23 -15.12 5.00
N LEU A 179 -6.19 -14.02 4.24
CA LEU A 179 -6.25 -12.67 4.78
C LEU A 179 -7.67 -12.30 5.24
N LEU A 180 -8.67 -12.58 4.40
CA LEU A 180 -10.05 -12.13 4.64
C LEU A 180 -10.80 -13.03 5.62
N LEU A 181 -10.72 -14.35 5.46
CA LEU A 181 -11.61 -15.29 6.13
C LEU A 181 -11.43 -15.27 7.66
N PRO A 182 -10.22 -15.34 8.24
CA PRO A 182 -10.06 -15.35 9.70
C PRO A 182 -10.51 -14.06 10.35
N VAL A 183 -10.17 -12.90 9.74
CA VAL A 183 -10.56 -11.58 10.24
C VAL A 183 -12.08 -11.40 10.14
N THR A 184 -12.69 -11.86 9.05
CA THR A 184 -14.15 -11.82 8.86
C THR A 184 -14.86 -12.69 9.90
N ILE A 185 -14.39 -13.92 10.11
CA ILE A 185 -14.95 -14.82 11.13
C ILE A 185 -14.84 -14.20 12.53
N LEU A 186 -13.68 -13.64 12.87
CA LEU A 186 -13.48 -13.00 14.17
C LEU A 186 -14.41 -11.79 14.36
N GLY A 187 -14.58 -10.97 13.32
CA GLY A 187 -15.54 -9.86 13.31
C GLY A 187 -16.98 -10.34 13.52
N LEU A 188 -17.39 -11.41 12.84
CA LEU A 188 -18.71 -12.02 13.02
C LEU A 188 -18.92 -12.60 14.43
N ILE A 189 -17.90 -13.24 15.01
CA ILE A 189 -17.95 -13.73 16.40
C ILE A 189 -18.14 -12.56 17.38
N VAL A 190 -17.38 -11.47 17.21
CA VAL A 190 -17.50 -10.28 18.06
C VAL A 190 -18.89 -9.66 17.93
N LEU A 191 -19.40 -9.54 16.71
CA LEU A 191 -20.73 -8.99 16.44
C LEU A 191 -21.83 -9.84 17.11
N TRP A 192 -21.74 -11.16 16.96
CA TRP A 192 -22.69 -12.11 17.54
C TRP A 192 -22.68 -12.07 19.07
N ARG A 193 -21.49 -12.04 19.69
CA ARG A 193 -21.35 -11.95 21.16
C ARG A 193 -21.75 -10.58 21.73
N GLY A 194 -21.60 -9.52 20.95
CA GLY A 194 -21.96 -8.16 21.36
C GLY A 194 -23.43 -7.82 21.18
N HIS A 195 -24.26 -8.73 20.63
CA HIS A 195 -25.66 -8.49 20.25
C HIS A 195 -25.85 -7.25 19.34
N TYR A 196 -24.81 -6.83 18.63
CA TYR A 196 -24.87 -5.70 17.73
C TYR A 196 -25.52 -6.14 16.42
N SER A 197 -26.64 -5.53 16.05
CA SER A 197 -27.24 -5.75 14.73
C SER A 197 -26.49 -4.90 13.69
N LEU A 198 -26.07 -5.54 12.58
CA LEU A 198 -25.48 -4.84 11.43
C LEU A 198 -26.37 -3.69 10.96
N GLY A 199 -27.69 -3.89 10.94
CA GLY A 199 -28.64 -2.86 10.52
C GLY A 199 -28.68 -1.65 11.46
N THR A 200 -28.41 -1.83 12.75
CA THR A 200 -28.32 -0.73 13.72
C THR A 200 -27.03 0.08 13.50
N LEU A 201 -25.91 -0.60 13.25
CA LEU A 201 -24.62 0.04 12.97
C LEU A 201 -24.65 0.84 11.65
N THR A 202 -25.25 0.28 10.59
CA THR A 202 -25.39 0.97 9.30
C THR A 202 -26.26 2.22 9.44
N ARG A 203 -27.39 2.14 10.15
CA ARG A 203 -28.28 3.30 10.38
C ARG A 203 -27.65 4.40 11.25
N GLN A 204 -26.77 4.03 12.18
CA GLN A 204 -26.03 5.00 13.00
C GLN A 204 -24.95 5.71 12.19
N CYS A 205 -24.27 5.01 11.27
CA CYS A 205 -23.27 5.59 10.38
C CYS A 205 -23.89 6.64 9.43
N ASP A 206 -25.03 6.33 8.81
CA ASP A 206 -25.77 7.26 7.94
C ASP A 206 -26.22 8.52 8.69
N LYS A 207 -26.72 8.38 9.92
CA LYS A 207 -27.09 9.53 10.76
C LYS A 207 -25.90 10.41 11.13
N HIS A 208 -24.72 9.83 11.34
CA HIS A 208 -23.51 10.59 11.63
C HIS A 208 -22.97 11.35 10.40
N GLN A 209 -23.11 10.79 9.20
CA GLN A 209 -22.70 11.46 7.95
C GLN A 209 -23.67 12.56 7.50
N THR A 210 -24.97 12.39 7.74
CA THR A 210 -26.01 13.37 7.40
C THR A 210 -26.20 14.47 8.46
N GLY A 211 -25.60 14.33 9.64
CA GLY A 211 -25.95 15.10 10.85
C GLY A 211 -25.08 16.31 11.23
N LYS A 212 -24.00 16.66 10.52
CA LYS A 212 -23.21 17.86 10.87
C LYS A 212 -22.39 18.44 9.70
N PRO A 213 -22.67 19.67 9.23
CA PRO A 213 -21.59 20.50 8.69
C PRO A 213 -20.66 20.84 9.86
N ILE A 214 -19.35 20.79 9.63
CA ILE A 214 -18.34 21.33 10.54
C ILE A 214 -18.53 22.85 10.54
N ALA A 215 -19.52 23.33 11.29
CA ALA A 215 -19.57 24.71 11.70
C ALA A 215 -18.38 24.89 12.66
N SER A 216 -17.49 25.80 12.27
CA SER A 216 -16.41 26.30 13.10
C SER A 216 -16.94 26.63 14.49
N ASP A 217 -16.54 25.83 15.49
CA ASP A 217 -16.53 26.28 16.87
C ASP A 217 -15.44 27.35 16.98
N THR A 218 -15.78 28.53 16.46
CA THR A 218 -15.13 29.79 16.80
C THR A 218 -15.30 29.92 18.29
N VAL A 219 -14.23 29.59 19.01
CA VAL A 219 -14.07 29.89 20.43
C VAL A 219 -14.14 31.41 20.56
N THR A 220 -15.35 31.93 20.75
CA THR A 220 -15.56 33.26 21.30
C THR A 220 -15.18 33.18 22.77
N MET A 221 -13.88 33.37 23.05
CA MET A 221 -13.42 33.84 24.36
C MET A 221 -14.13 35.16 24.60
N LYS A 222 -15.15 35.12 25.45
CA LYS A 222 -15.90 36.28 25.89
C LYS A 222 -15.05 37.00 26.93
N GLU A 223 -14.47 38.14 26.54
CA GLU A 223 -14.04 39.17 27.47
C GLU A 223 -15.25 39.74 28.25
N GLY A 224 -15.00 40.14 29.51
CA GLY A 224 -15.89 40.93 30.36
C GLY A 224 -16.66 40.07 31.37
N LYS A 225 -16.51 40.23 32.69
CA LYS A 225 -16.12 41.39 33.50
C LYS A 225 -15.58 40.90 34.85
#